data_AF-A0A524N3A5-F1
#
_entry.id   AF-A0A524N3A5-F1
#
_cell.length_a   1.000
_cell.length_b   1.000
_cell.length_c   1.000
_cell.angle_alpha   90.00
_cell.angle_beta   90.00
_cell.angle_gamma   90.00
#
_symmetry.space_group_name_H-M   'P 1'
#
loop_
_entity.id
_entity.type
_entity.pdbx_description
1 polymer ?
#
loop_
_entity_poly.entity_id
_entity_poly.type
_entity_poly.pdbx_seq_one_letter_code
_entity_poly.pdbx_strand_id
1 'polypeptide(L)'
;MEIKWLGHASWLIHTGDKTIYIDPYEGEYTEKADIILSTHHHDDHCKPEKIALIKTENTEIIATKECGKKIGAEVITLRPGEAINIEGVLVEAVEAYNFKRFRSPGIPFHPKGVGVGYLITAEGKTVYHTGDTDFIEEMKELKDIDVMLVPSGGTYTMDNPEAAEATIAVNPRKALPMHIWDKDPSEFKKLVEKGCDTEVILLKPGESLTL
;
A
#
# COMPACT_ATOMS: atom_id res chain seq x y z
N MET A 1 -2.02 -12.02 -12.52
CA MET A 1 -2.31 -11.20 -11.32
C MET A 1 -3.27 -10.07 -11.69
N GLU A 2 -4.35 -9.91 -10.93
CA GLU A 2 -5.31 -8.80 -11.06
C GLU A 2 -5.26 -7.93 -9.79
N ILE A 3 -5.27 -6.61 -9.95
CA ILE A 3 -5.21 -5.62 -8.86
C ILE A 3 -6.41 -4.68 -8.98
N LYS A 4 -7.26 -4.64 -7.97
CA LYS A 4 -8.49 -3.84 -7.93
C LYS A 4 -8.40 -2.78 -6.84
N TRP A 5 -8.73 -1.54 -7.22
CA TRP A 5 -8.80 -0.45 -6.24
C TRP A 5 -10.17 -0.46 -5.55
N LEU A 6 -10.22 -0.56 -4.23
CA LEU A 6 -11.47 -0.55 -3.48
C LEU A 6 -11.87 0.85 -3.00
N GLY A 7 -10.92 1.79 -2.98
CA GLY A 7 -11.07 3.14 -2.46
C GLY A 7 -9.97 3.46 -1.45
N HIS A 8 -9.72 4.73 -1.18
CA HIS A 8 -8.64 5.21 -0.31
C HIS A 8 -7.29 4.49 -0.56
N ALA A 9 -6.74 3.79 0.43
CA ALA A 9 -5.57 2.90 0.31
C ALA A 9 -5.95 1.41 0.30
N SER A 10 -7.23 1.07 0.13
CA SER A 10 -7.72 -0.30 0.15
C SER A 10 -7.58 -0.96 -1.23
N TRP A 11 -6.90 -2.11 -1.28
CA TRP A 11 -6.65 -2.86 -2.51
C TRP A 11 -7.01 -4.33 -2.35
N LEU A 12 -7.48 -4.92 -3.45
CA LEU A 12 -7.69 -6.36 -3.61
C LEU A 12 -6.77 -6.87 -4.70
N ILE A 13 -6.02 -7.93 -4.41
CA ILE A 13 -5.16 -8.61 -5.38
C ILE A 13 -5.61 -10.06 -5.50
N HIS A 14 -5.87 -10.49 -6.73
CA HIS A 14 -6.03 -11.89 -7.09
C HIS A 14 -4.78 -12.40 -7.79
N THR A 15 -4.20 -13.48 -7.25
CA THR A 15 -3.01 -14.13 -7.83
C THR A 15 -3.05 -15.62 -7.56
N GLY A 16 -2.89 -16.44 -8.61
CA GLY A 16 -3.10 -17.87 -8.54
C GLY A 16 -4.50 -18.20 -8.01
N ASP A 17 -4.53 -18.93 -6.90
CA ASP A 17 -5.71 -19.27 -6.11
C ASP A 17 -5.87 -18.40 -4.84
N LYS A 18 -5.10 -17.30 -4.72
CA LYS A 18 -5.06 -16.43 -3.54
C LYS A 18 -5.83 -15.12 -3.73
N THR A 19 -6.55 -14.77 -2.68
CA THR A 19 -7.22 -13.49 -2.49
C THR A 19 -6.52 -12.70 -1.38
N ILE A 20 -5.92 -11.57 -1.75
CA ILE A 20 -5.14 -10.72 -0.84
C ILE A 20 -5.83 -9.37 -0.70
N TYR A 21 -6.09 -8.94 0.54
CA TYR A 21 -6.56 -7.59 0.82
C TYR A 21 -5.47 -6.76 1.50
N ILE A 22 -5.30 -5.51 1.07
CA ILE A 22 -4.36 -4.56 1.65
C ILE A 22 -5.15 -3.36 2.20
N ASP A 23 -4.80 -2.95 3.42
CA ASP A 23 -5.38 -1.82 4.15
C ASP A 23 -6.92 -1.73 4.08
N PRO A 24 -7.67 -2.76 4.57
CA PRO A 24 -9.12 -2.79 4.44
C PRO A 24 -9.81 -1.61 5.16
N TYR A 25 -10.47 -0.74 4.40
CA TYR A 25 -11.20 0.42 4.90
C TYR A 25 -12.38 0.82 4.02
N GLU A 26 -12.13 1.19 2.77
CA GLU A 26 -13.16 1.61 1.82
C GLU A 26 -13.52 0.52 0.82
N GLY A 27 -14.69 0.67 0.19
CA GLY A 27 -15.19 -0.27 -0.80
C GLY A 27 -15.96 -1.47 -0.25
N GLU A 28 -16.33 -2.34 -1.18
CA GLU A 28 -17.07 -3.57 -0.94
C GLU A 28 -16.14 -4.77 -0.77
N TYR A 29 -16.43 -5.59 0.22
CA TYR A 29 -15.64 -6.76 0.59
C TYR A 29 -16.55 -7.98 0.53
N THR A 30 -16.54 -8.64 -0.62
CA THR A 30 -17.46 -9.74 -0.96
C THR A 30 -16.83 -11.12 -0.84
N GLU A 31 -15.51 -11.20 -0.79
CA GLU A 31 -14.74 -12.43 -0.87
C GLU A 31 -13.94 -12.64 0.42
N LYS A 32 -13.67 -13.90 0.76
CA LYS A 32 -12.84 -14.23 1.92
C LYS A 32 -11.38 -14.10 1.55
N ALA A 33 -10.58 -13.65 2.51
CA ALA A 33 -9.16 -13.40 2.32
C ALA A 33 -8.34 -14.65 2.66
N ASP A 34 -7.36 -14.97 1.82
CA ASP A 34 -6.25 -15.85 2.22
C ASP A 34 -5.21 -15.06 3.00
N ILE A 35 -4.91 -13.83 2.54
CA ILE A 35 -3.92 -12.94 3.15
C ILE A 35 -4.54 -11.56 3.37
N ILE A 36 -4.34 -10.99 4.56
CA ILE A 36 -4.68 -9.60 4.87
C ILE A 36 -3.41 -8.87 5.27
N LEU A 37 -3.16 -7.74 4.63
CA LEU A 37 -2.04 -6.84 4.90
C LEU A 37 -2.57 -5.55 5.52
N SER A 38 -1.98 -5.11 6.63
CA SER A 38 -2.18 -3.75 7.16
C SER A 38 -0.85 -3.05 7.37
N THR A 39 -0.66 -1.90 6.74
CA THR A 39 0.58 -1.12 6.76
C THR A 39 0.83 -0.48 8.10
N HIS A 40 -0.22 0.01 8.77
CA HIS A 40 -0.16 0.63 10.09
C HIS A 40 -1.54 0.73 10.75
N HIS A 41 -1.59 1.17 12.01
CA HIS A 41 -2.74 1.01 12.91
C HIS A 41 -3.85 2.08 12.78
N HIS A 42 -3.71 3.07 11.89
CA HIS A 42 -4.74 4.09 11.69
C HIS A 42 -6.06 3.48 11.17
N ASP A 43 -7.17 4.20 11.35
CA ASP A 43 -8.51 3.66 11.11
C ASP A 43 -8.78 3.37 9.64
N ASP A 44 -8.16 4.14 8.76
CA ASP A 44 -8.24 4.07 7.32
C ASP A 44 -7.28 3.04 6.68
N HIS A 45 -6.51 2.30 7.50
CA HIS A 45 -5.58 1.26 7.06
C HIS A 45 -5.68 -0.05 7.85
N CYS A 46 -6.28 -0.02 9.04
CA CYS A 46 -6.46 -1.17 9.90
C CYS A 46 -7.83 -1.09 10.59
N LYS A 47 -8.91 -1.28 9.80
CA LYS A 47 -10.28 -1.24 10.31
C LYS A 47 -10.73 -2.63 10.77
N PRO A 48 -10.90 -2.89 12.08
CA PRO A 48 -11.25 -4.22 12.58
C PRO A 48 -12.54 -4.78 11.98
N GLU A 49 -13.54 -3.91 11.76
CA GLU A 49 -14.82 -4.28 11.16
C GLU A 49 -14.68 -4.82 9.75
N LYS A 50 -13.83 -4.20 8.90
CA LYS A 50 -13.57 -4.65 7.54
C LYS A 50 -12.76 -5.94 7.52
N ILE A 51 -11.74 -6.04 8.37
CA ILE A 51 -10.94 -7.25 8.52
C ILE A 51 -11.80 -8.43 8.98
N ALA A 52 -12.69 -8.23 9.96
CA ALA A 52 -13.59 -9.28 10.45
C ALA A 52 -14.57 -9.79 9.38
N LEU A 53 -14.98 -8.94 8.43
CA LEU A 53 -15.87 -9.34 7.33
C LEU A 53 -15.22 -10.35 6.38
N ILE A 54 -13.91 -10.26 6.16
CA ILE A 54 -13.17 -11.08 5.16
C ILE A 54 -12.31 -12.18 5.77
N LYS A 55 -11.96 -12.07 7.06
CA LYS A 55 -11.15 -13.06 7.78
C LYS A 55 -11.89 -14.39 7.91
N THR A 56 -11.12 -15.47 7.83
CA THR A 56 -11.48 -16.85 8.19
C THR A 56 -10.46 -17.43 9.16
N GLU A 57 -10.63 -18.69 9.56
CA GLU A 57 -9.65 -19.42 10.37
C GLU A 57 -8.32 -19.67 9.66
N ASN A 58 -8.33 -19.70 8.31
CA ASN A 58 -7.16 -19.97 7.48
C ASN A 58 -6.51 -18.69 6.93
N THR A 59 -7.03 -17.51 7.31
CA THR A 59 -6.51 -16.24 6.83
C THR A 59 -5.24 -15.87 7.57
N GLU A 60 -4.15 -15.68 6.84
CA GLU A 60 -2.92 -15.11 7.38
C GLU A 60 -3.01 -13.60 7.43
N ILE A 61 -2.69 -13.00 8.58
CA ILE A 61 -2.75 -11.55 8.77
C ILE A 61 -1.33 -11.04 8.99
N ILE A 62 -0.82 -10.28 8.03
CA ILE A 62 0.48 -9.61 8.10
C ILE A 62 0.24 -8.15 8.45
N ALA A 63 0.66 -7.74 9.64
CA ALA A 63 0.46 -6.38 10.11
C ALA A 63 1.43 -5.99 11.22
N THR A 64 1.48 -4.69 11.51
CA THR A 64 2.22 -4.18 12.67
C THR A 64 1.63 -4.71 13.99
N LYS A 65 2.44 -4.74 15.06
CA LYS A 65 1.97 -5.15 16.39
C LYS A 65 0.79 -4.33 16.91
N GLU A 66 0.76 -3.03 16.59
CA GLU A 66 -0.35 -2.16 17.00
C GLU A 66 -1.63 -2.49 16.23
N CYS A 67 -1.55 -2.91 14.97
CA CYS A 67 -2.69 -3.47 14.25
C CYS A 67 -3.22 -4.72 14.93
N GLY A 68 -2.35 -5.68 15.30
CA GLY A 68 -2.76 -6.90 16.01
C GLY A 68 -3.52 -6.62 17.30
N LYS A 69 -3.04 -5.67 18.12
CA LYS A 69 -3.74 -5.19 19.32
C LYS A 69 -5.10 -4.58 18.99
N LYS A 70 -5.18 -3.75 17.94
CA LYS A 70 -6.41 -3.06 17.53
C LYS A 70 -7.46 -4.04 16.99
N ILE A 71 -7.04 -5.05 16.24
CA ILE A 71 -7.90 -6.11 15.69
C ILE A 71 -8.31 -7.09 16.80
N GLY A 72 -7.49 -7.26 17.83
CA GLY A 72 -7.69 -8.28 18.85
C GLY A 72 -7.35 -9.68 18.34
N ALA A 73 -6.33 -9.80 17.48
CA ALA A 73 -5.89 -11.06 16.89
C ALA A 73 -4.36 -11.14 16.84
N GLU A 74 -3.85 -12.37 16.86
CA GLU A 74 -2.46 -12.62 16.49
C GLU A 74 -2.23 -12.25 15.03
N VAL A 75 -1.08 -11.65 14.76
CA VAL A 75 -0.65 -11.20 13.43
C VAL A 75 0.82 -11.53 13.22
N ILE A 76 1.21 -11.75 11.97
CA ILE A 76 2.60 -11.85 11.55
C ILE A 76 3.12 -10.43 11.39
N THR A 77 4.10 -10.04 12.20
CA THR A 77 4.77 -8.74 12.06
C THR A 77 6.10 -8.89 11.35
N LEU A 78 6.26 -8.14 10.27
CA LEU A 78 7.53 -7.98 9.55
C LEU A 78 8.10 -6.59 9.84
N ARG A 79 9.40 -6.50 10.11
CA ARG A 79 10.17 -5.26 10.10
C ARG A 79 10.72 -4.98 8.70
N PRO A 80 11.07 -3.73 8.37
CA PRO A 80 11.74 -3.43 7.11
C PRO A 80 12.92 -4.37 6.84
N GLY A 81 12.93 -5.00 5.66
CA GLY A 81 13.90 -6.02 5.23
C GLY A 81 13.59 -7.46 5.68
N GLU A 82 12.56 -7.69 6.50
CA GLU A 82 12.02 -9.02 6.78
C GLU A 82 10.97 -9.39 5.73
N ALA A 83 10.94 -10.67 5.34
CA ALA A 83 10.00 -11.19 4.36
C ALA A 83 9.45 -12.56 4.77
N ILE A 84 8.26 -12.89 4.26
CA ILE A 84 7.62 -14.19 4.41
C ILE A 84 7.05 -14.66 3.08
N ASN A 85 7.13 -15.96 2.82
CA ASN A 85 6.46 -16.57 1.67
C ASN A 85 5.26 -17.38 2.18
N ILE A 86 4.06 -17.04 1.69
CA ILE A 86 2.81 -17.73 1.98
C ILE A 86 2.34 -18.36 0.66
N GLU A 87 2.60 -19.65 0.50
CA GLU A 87 2.11 -20.47 -0.61
C GLU A 87 2.34 -19.84 -2.01
N GLY A 88 3.53 -19.28 -2.23
CA GLY A 88 3.90 -18.68 -3.52
C GLY A 88 3.72 -17.16 -3.59
N VAL A 89 3.18 -16.53 -2.54
CA VAL A 89 3.13 -15.07 -2.36
C VAL A 89 4.25 -14.66 -1.42
N LEU A 90 5.28 -13.98 -1.93
CA LEU A 90 6.34 -13.38 -1.13
C LEU A 90 5.91 -11.97 -0.71
N VAL A 91 5.85 -11.73 0.59
CA VAL A 91 5.61 -10.40 1.17
C VAL A 91 6.85 -9.94 1.91
N GLU A 92 7.40 -8.79 1.52
CA GLU A 92 8.51 -8.12 2.19
C GLU A 92 8.04 -6.77 2.74
N ALA A 93 8.39 -6.46 4.00
CA ALA A 93 8.15 -5.14 4.56
C ALA A 93 9.30 -4.19 4.20
N VAL A 94 8.96 -2.94 3.89
CA VAL A 94 9.91 -1.86 3.61
C VAL A 94 9.58 -0.63 4.45
N GLU A 95 10.51 0.32 4.51
CA GLU A 95 10.33 1.55 5.27
C GLU A 95 9.14 2.39 4.75
N ALA A 96 8.38 2.97 5.67
CA ALA A 96 7.32 3.94 5.39
C ALA A 96 7.17 4.89 6.59
N TYR A 97 7.41 6.18 6.38
CA TYR A 97 7.35 7.19 7.43
C TYR A 97 7.29 8.62 6.90
N ASN A 98 6.90 9.56 7.77
CA ASN A 98 7.00 10.99 7.49
C ASN A 98 8.24 11.61 8.13
N PHE A 99 8.88 12.51 7.38
CA PHE A 99 9.90 13.45 7.86
C PHE A 99 9.65 14.91 7.40
N LYS A 100 8.62 15.14 6.57
CA LYS A 100 8.12 16.44 6.13
C LYS A 100 6.73 16.76 6.69
N ARG A 101 5.94 15.74 7.06
CA ARG A 101 4.54 15.91 7.52
C ARG A 101 4.38 15.69 9.01
N PHE A 102 3.91 16.72 9.72
CA PHE A 102 3.82 16.74 11.18
C PHE A 102 2.52 17.38 11.66
N ARG A 103 1.97 16.86 12.76
CA ARG A 103 0.94 17.51 13.59
C ARG A 103 1.59 18.31 14.71
N SER A 104 0.88 19.33 15.21
CA SER A 104 1.35 20.14 16.32
C SER A 104 1.45 19.31 17.61
N PRO A 105 2.52 19.45 18.43
CA PRO A 105 3.69 20.31 18.23
C PRO A 105 4.90 19.52 17.67
N GLY A 106 4.93 19.26 16.35
CA GLY A 106 6.07 18.66 15.64
C GLY A 106 6.14 17.13 15.68
N ILE A 107 5.01 16.45 15.89
CA ILE A 107 4.94 14.99 15.90
C ILE A 107 4.63 14.53 14.47
N PRO A 108 5.41 13.62 13.85
CA PRO A 108 5.07 13.09 12.54
C PRO A 108 3.68 12.44 12.54
N PHE A 109 2.93 12.53 11.44
CA PHE A 109 1.69 11.75 11.32
C PHE A 109 1.99 10.25 11.35
N HIS A 110 3.06 9.83 10.67
CA HIS A 110 3.56 8.46 10.61
C HIS A 110 5.04 8.41 11.04
N PRO A 111 5.35 8.22 12.33
CA PRO A 111 6.74 8.13 12.80
C PRO A 111 7.46 6.88 12.25
N LYS A 112 8.77 6.98 12.03
CA LYS A 112 9.59 5.85 11.59
C LYS A 112 9.48 4.66 12.54
N GLY A 113 9.30 3.46 11.98
CA GLY A 113 9.12 2.21 12.72
C GLY A 113 7.69 1.93 13.22
N VAL A 114 6.73 2.82 12.95
CA VAL A 114 5.31 2.62 13.31
C VAL A 114 4.52 1.95 12.18
N GLY A 115 4.81 2.32 10.93
CA GLY A 115 4.23 1.73 9.73
C GLY A 115 5.28 1.09 8.83
N VAL A 116 4.81 0.37 7.83
CA VAL A 116 5.64 -0.25 6.78
C VAL A 116 4.95 -0.09 5.42
N GLY A 117 5.75 -0.08 4.36
CA GLY A 117 5.28 -0.44 3.03
C GLY A 117 5.40 -1.94 2.81
N TYR A 118 4.77 -2.48 1.79
CA TYR A 118 4.89 -3.90 1.43
C TYR A 118 5.26 -4.06 -0.05
N LEU A 119 6.21 -4.95 -0.32
CA LEU A 119 6.43 -5.54 -1.63
C LEU A 119 5.73 -6.90 -1.66
N ILE A 120 4.78 -7.07 -2.57
CA ILE A 120 4.04 -8.31 -2.77
C ILE A 120 4.45 -8.89 -4.11
N THR A 121 5.15 -10.02 -4.07
CA THR A 121 5.66 -10.71 -5.26
C THR A 121 4.96 -12.05 -5.45
N ALA A 122 4.30 -12.23 -6.59
CA ALA A 122 3.70 -13.49 -7.01
C ALA A 122 3.67 -13.56 -8.54
N GLU A 123 3.67 -14.75 -9.13
CA GLU A 123 3.66 -14.95 -10.59
C GLU A 123 4.80 -14.20 -11.34
N GLY A 124 5.92 -13.93 -10.66
CA GLY A 124 7.04 -13.15 -11.21
C GLY A 124 6.74 -11.65 -11.39
N LYS A 125 5.71 -11.14 -10.71
CA LYS A 125 5.30 -9.73 -10.68
C LYS A 125 5.42 -9.16 -9.27
N THR A 126 5.85 -7.91 -9.16
CA THR A 126 6.01 -7.22 -7.86
C THR A 126 5.11 -5.99 -7.76
N VAL A 127 4.25 -5.97 -6.74
CA VAL A 127 3.41 -4.82 -6.36
C VAL A 127 4.01 -4.16 -5.13
N TYR A 128 4.29 -2.86 -5.21
CA TYR A 128 4.73 -2.05 -4.08
C TYR A 128 3.57 -1.21 -3.55
N HIS A 129 3.08 -1.54 -2.36
CA HIS A 129 2.19 -0.69 -1.59
C HIS A 129 3.02 0.17 -0.64
N THR A 130 3.10 1.48 -0.87
CA THR A 130 4.01 2.35 -0.11
C THR A 130 3.59 2.54 1.35
N GLY A 131 2.31 2.28 1.67
CA GLY A 131 1.70 2.76 2.90
C GLY A 131 1.69 4.28 2.95
N ASP A 132 1.49 4.82 4.15
CA ASP A 132 1.49 6.26 4.39
C ASP A 132 2.90 6.74 4.71
N THR A 133 3.53 7.40 3.73
CA THR A 133 4.92 7.81 3.79
C THR A 133 5.15 9.11 3.02
N ASP A 134 6.26 9.77 3.33
CA ASP A 134 6.87 10.79 2.46
C ASP A 134 7.79 10.11 1.43
N PHE A 135 8.38 10.90 0.51
CA PHE A 135 9.44 10.39 -0.35
C PHE A 135 10.74 10.22 0.44
N ILE A 136 11.05 8.97 0.81
CA ILE A 136 12.22 8.59 1.61
C ILE A 136 13.36 8.04 0.74
N GLU A 137 14.60 8.08 1.25
CA GLU A 137 15.78 7.64 0.50
C GLU A 137 15.76 6.14 0.17
N GLU A 138 15.20 5.32 1.07
CA GLU A 138 15.11 3.87 0.92
C GLU A 138 14.34 3.45 -0.34
N MET A 139 13.41 4.28 -0.83
CA MET A 139 12.69 4.02 -2.09
C MET A 139 13.61 3.97 -3.30
N LYS A 140 14.75 4.68 -3.30
CA LYS A 140 15.69 4.74 -4.43
C LYS A 140 16.43 3.42 -4.65
N GLU A 141 16.51 2.60 -3.61
CA GLU A 141 17.17 1.29 -3.65
C GLU A 141 16.26 0.20 -4.23
N LEU A 142 14.94 0.44 -4.29
CA LEU A 142 13.98 -0.49 -4.88
C LEU A 142 14.19 -0.61 -6.40
N LYS A 143 14.01 -1.83 -6.92
CA LYS A 143 14.16 -2.19 -8.33
C LYS A 143 13.06 -3.18 -8.72
N ASP A 144 12.84 -3.32 -10.02
CA ASP A 144 11.97 -4.34 -10.61
C ASP A 144 10.52 -4.35 -10.07
N ILE A 145 9.96 -3.15 -9.88
CA ILE A 145 8.57 -2.96 -9.46
C ILE A 145 7.65 -2.92 -10.70
N ASP A 146 6.70 -3.84 -10.78
CA ASP A 146 5.70 -3.83 -11.86
C ASP A 146 4.61 -2.78 -11.62
N VAL A 147 4.15 -2.66 -10.37
CA VAL A 147 3.09 -1.74 -9.97
C VAL A 147 3.46 -1.06 -8.67
N MET A 148 3.44 0.27 -8.65
CA MET A 148 3.55 1.06 -7.43
C MET A 148 2.18 1.68 -7.09
N LEU A 149 1.70 1.40 -5.88
CA LEU A 149 0.49 1.99 -5.30
C LEU A 149 0.95 3.09 -4.33
N VAL A 150 0.68 4.36 -4.67
CA VAL A 150 1.36 5.51 -4.06
C VAL A 150 0.36 6.59 -3.60
N PRO A 151 0.41 7.08 -2.34
CA PRO A 151 -0.49 8.11 -1.90
C PRO A 151 -0.20 9.43 -2.61
N SER A 152 -1.23 10.19 -2.99
CA SER A 152 -1.09 11.51 -3.61
C SER A 152 -2.05 12.57 -3.04
N GLY A 153 -2.49 12.39 -1.79
CA GLY A 153 -3.48 13.25 -1.11
C GLY A 153 -2.92 14.48 -0.39
N GLY A 154 -1.62 14.51 -0.07
CA GLY A 154 -0.88 15.70 0.37
C GLY A 154 -0.90 16.06 1.86
N THR A 155 -2.01 15.85 2.58
CA THR A 155 -2.12 16.31 3.99
C THR A 155 -1.32 15.45 4.96
N TYR A 156 -1.51 14.13 4.90
CA TYR A 156 -0.90 13.15 5.83
C TYR A 156 0.23 12.35 5.17
N THR A 157 0.26 12.39 3.84
CA THR A 157 1.09 11.61 2.93
C THR A 157 1.50 12.50 1.75
N MET A 158 2.39 12.01 0.87
CA MET A 158 2.83 12.73 -0.34
C MET A 158 1.70 13.46 -1.07
N ASP A 159 1.98 14.68 -1.55
CA ASP A 159 1.14 15.38 -2.51
C ASP A 159 1.51 14.94 -3.94
N ASN A 160 0.78 15.41 -4.95
CA ASN A 160 1.05 15.02 -6.34
C ASN A 160 2.51 15.25 -6.78
N PRO A 161 3.15 16.42 -6.51
CA PRO A 161 4.55 16.61 -6.88
C PRO A 161 5.51 15.65 -6.19
N GLU A 162 5.39 15.48 -4.87
CA GLU A 162 6.30 14.59 -4.13
C GLU A 162 6.08 13.11 -4.49
N ALA A 163 4.82 12.69 -4.67
CA ALA A 163 4.50 11.34 -5.13
C ALA A 163 5.11 11.07 -6.51
N ALA A 164 5.12 12.09 -7.39
CA ALA A 164 5.75 11.98 -8.70
C ALA A 164 7.29 11.86 -8.58
N GLU A 165 7.94 12.64 -7.71
CA GLU A 165 9.37 12.50 -7.42
C GLU A 165 9.72 11.10 -6.91
N ALA A 166 8.95 10.57 -5.97
CA ALA A 166 9.13 9.21 -5.46
C ALA A 166 8.95 8.16 -6.57
N THR A 167 7.91 8.30 -7.37
CA THR A 167 7.61 7.36 -8.47
C THR A 167 8.71 7.39 -9.54
N ILE A 168 9.21 8.56 -9.91
CA ILE A 168 10.33 8.69 -10.87
C ILE A 168 11.60 8.05 -10.30
N ALA A 169 11.85 8.20 -9.00
CA ALA A 169 13.02 7.61 -8.35
C ALA A 169 12.95 6.06 -8.27
N VAL A 170 11.76 5.51 -8.01
CA VAL A 170 11.51 4.06 -8.01
C VAL A 170 11.50 3.49 -9.44
N ASN A 171 11.01 4.28 -10.41
CA ASN A 171 10.83 3.93 -11.81
C ASN A 171 10.08 2.59 -12.03
N PRO A 172 8.87 2.41 -11.48
CA PRO A 172 8.09 1.20 -11.67
C PRO A 172 7.56 1.13 -13.12
N ARG A 173 7.13 -0.05 -13.58
CA ARG A 173 6.49 -0.17 -14.91
C ARG A 173 5.17 0.60 -14.97
N LYS A 174 4.37 0.50 -13.91
CA LYS A 174 3.10 1.21 -13.74
C LYS A 174 3.00 1.85 -12.36
N ALA A 175 2.30 2.98 -12.27
CA ALA A 175 1.97 3.60 -10.99
C ALA A 175 0.48 3.95 -10.91
N LEU A 176 -0.12 3.68 -9.76
CA LEU A 176 -1.53 3.94 -9.47
C LEU A 176 -1.59 4.80 -8.20
N PRO A 177 -2.11 6.03 -8.29
CA PRO A 177 -2.23 6.88 -7.13
C PRO A 177 -3.37 6.39 -6.22
N MET A 178 -3.22 6.58 -4.91
CA MET A 178 -4.17 6.18 -3.86
C MET A 178 -4.24 7.24 -2.74
N HIS A 179 -5.00 6.99 -1.67
CA HIS A 179 -5.14 7.92 -0.53
C HIS A 179 -5.48 9.35 -0.95
N ILE A 180 -6.49 9.48 -1.82
CA ILE A 180 -6.90 10.75 -2.42
C ILE A 180 -8.24 11.18 -1.80
N TRP A 181 -8.27 12.37 -1.22
CA TRP A 181 -9.49 12.95 -0.66
C TRP A 181 -10.19 13.86 -1.69
N ASP A 182 -9.55 14.98 -1.99
CA ASP A 182 -10.09 16.07 -2.83
C ASP A 182 -9.11 16.49 -3.94
N LYS A 183 -7.94 15.85 -4.02
CA LYS A 183 -6.88 16.21 -4.98
C LYS A 183 -7.13 15.56 -6.34
N ASP A 184 -6.78 16.28 -7.40
CA ASP A 184 -6.83 15.75 -8.76
C ASP A 184 -5.52 15.01 -9.08
N PRO A 185 -5.52 13.67 -9.25
CA PRO A 185 -4.31 12.92 -9.57
C PRO A 185 -3.81 13.13 -11.01
N SER A 186 -4.50 13.92 -11.85
CA SER A 186 -4.04 14.23 -13.20
C SER A 186 -2.70 14.98 -13.22
N GLU A 187 -2.43 15.79 -12.18
CA GLU A 187 -1.14 16.45 -12.00
C GLU A 187 -0.03 15.43 -11.73
N PHE A 188 -0.25 14.47 -10.82
CA PHE A 188 0.67 13.37 -10.55
C PHE A 188 1.00 12.60 -11.84
N LYS A 189 -0.03 12.19 -12.59
CA LYS A 189 0.13 11.52 -13.90
C LYS A 189 1.02 12.32 -14.85
N LYS A 190 0.71 13.59 -15.04
CA LYS A 190 1.47 14.48 -15.94
C LYS A 190 2.94 14.61 -15.54
N LEU A 191 3.23 14.69 -14.24
CA LEU A 191 4.59 14.85 -13.73
C LEU A 191 5.40 13.57 -13.92
N VAL A 192 4.84 12.41 -13.58
CA VAL A 192 5.50 11.11 -13.74
C VAL A 192 5.79 10.81 -15.21
N GLU A 193 4.78 10.91 -16.09
CA GLU A 193 4.94 10.57 -17.51
C GLU A 193 5.81 11.56 -18.30
N LYS A 194 6.09 12.72 -17.71
CA LYS A 194 7.12 13.65 -18.22
C LYS A 194 8.52 13.30 -17.72
N GLY A 195 8.62 12.68 -16.54
CA GLY A 195 9.88 12.43 -15.83
C GLY A 195 10.51 11.06 -16.10
N CYS A 196 9.71 10.03 -16.44
CA CYS A 196 10.19 8.68 -16.75
C CYS A 196 9.20 7.92 -17.65
N ASP A 197 9.53 6.66 -17.98
CA ASP A 197 8.73 5.78 -18.84
C ASP A 197 7.61 5.03 -18.08
N THR A 198 7.39 5.35 -16.80
CA THR A 198 6.31 4.76 -15.99
C THR A 198 4.95 5.16 -16.56
N GLU A 199 4.09 4.17 -16.83
CA GLU A 199 2.70 4.41 -17.19
C GLU A 199 1.86 4.69 -15.93
N VAL A 200 1.17 5.83 -15.88
CA VAL A 200 0.26 6.13 -14.77
C VAL A 200 -1.17 5.78 -15.12
N ILE A 201 -1.78 4.92 -14.30
CA ILE A 201 -3.16 4.47 -14.47
C ILE A 201 -4.04 5.08 -13.37
N LEU A 202 -5.04 5.84 -13.79
CA LEU A 202 -6.02 6.47 -12.90
C LEU A 202 -7.29 5.60 -12.86
N LEU A 203 -7.30 4.62 -11.97
CA LEU A 203 -8.48 3.80 -11.72
C LEU A 203 -9.55 4.62 -10.99
N LYS A 204 -10.81 4.19 -11.11
CA LYS A 204 -11.88 4.56 -10.19
C LYS A 204 -12.09 3.45 -9.16
N PRO A 205 -12.66 3.74 -7.98
CA PRO A 205 -13.04 2.70 -7.03
C PRO A 205 -13.91 1.62 -7.71
N GLY A 206 -13.51 0.36 -7.54
CA GLY A 206 -14.12 -0.81 -8.15
C GLY A 206 -13.51 -1.25 -9.48
N GLU A 207 -12.64 -0.46 -10.11
CA GLU A 207 -11.93 -0.84 -11.33
C GLU A 207 -10.67 -1.67 -11.03
N SER A 208 -10.28 -2.50 -11.99
CA SER A 208 -9.14 -3.43 -11.90
C SER A 208 -8.11 -3.20 -13.00
N LEU A 209 -6.88 -3.61 -12.72
CA LEU A 209 -5.75 -3.74 -13.64
C LEU A 209 -5.27 -5.19 -13.67
N THR A 210 -5.09 -5.77 -14.84
CA THR A 210 -4.45 -7.10 -15.02
C THR A 210 -3.00 -6.94 -15.48
N LEU A 211 -2.08 -7.70 -14.88
CA LEU A 211 -0.64 -7.70 -15.16
C LEU A 211 -0.14 -8.89 -15.98
#